data_AF-A0A4Q0RXX8-F1
#
_entry.id   AF-A0A4Q0RXX8-F1
#
_cell.length_a   1.000
_cell.length_b   1.000
_cell.length_c   1.000
_cell.angle_alpha   90.00
_cell.angle_beta   90.00
_cell.angle_gamma   90.00
#
_symmetry.space_group_name_H-M   'P 1'
#
loop_
_entity.id
_entity.type
_entity.pdbx_description
1 polymer ?
#
loop_
_entity_poly.entity_id
_entity_poly.type
_entity_poly.pdbx_seq_one_letter_code
_entity_poly.pdbx_strand_id
1 'polypeptide(L)'
;MDVVVYTDKPARYADLPIRLVDISGEISEFSRGGLYHHRIKPCVLLKEMTTSSNYCVMADTDTFFREGFFERLLPALSSGAVAVDRRHGRNPMPQLAGFTTDLPNVGPYRYDPNLAVEYNSGLTAVDPERHLPVVQDAIAWIDAVLFHGARQLTIEQIALSECLRVHAIPIATMHPAFGHYYRIAHKRYMQWQLQRWKEKNGRRFQPQPGTIPYTRLHVRGFRIFAKVSAVLGRKVETQTRWR
;
A
#
# COMPACT_ATOMS: atom_id res chain seq x y z
N MET A 1 -0.27 12.19 12.93
CA MET A 1 -0.49 11.27 11.80
C MET A 1 -1.66 11.81 11.00
N ASP A 2 -1.43 12.16 9.74
CA ASP A 2 -2.50 12.46 8.78
C ASP A 2 -2.85 11.18 8.02
N VAL A 3 -4.12 10.95 7.70
CA VAL A 3 -4.56 9.81 6.88
C VAL A 3 -5.16 10.37 5.61
N VAL A 4 -4.58 9.97 4.50
CA VAL A 4 -4.91 10.51 3.17
C VAL A 4 -5.40 9.37 2.31
N VAL A 5 -6.52 9.60 1.61
CA VAL A 5 -7.02 8.66 0.60
C VAL A 5 -7.09 9.36 -0.73
N TYR A 6 -6.23 8.88 -1.63
CA TYR A 6 -6.25 9.22 -3.05
C TYR A 6 -7.23 8.29 -3.77
N THR A 7 -8.25 8.84 -4.41
CA THR A 7 -9.33 8.06 -5.03
C THR A 7 -10.00 8.81 -6.19
N ASP A 8 -10.52 8.06 -7.15
CA ASP A 8 -11.44 8.55 -8.19
C ASP A 8 -12.91 8.63 -7.73
N LYS A 9 -13.19 8.22 -6.48
CA LYS A 9 -14.55 8.10 -5.91
C LYS A 9 -14.63 8.71 -4.50
N PRO A 10 -14.32 10.02 -4.33
CA PRO A 10 -14.24 10.66 -3.01
C PRO A 10 -15.52 10.51 -2.18
N ALA A 11 -16.69 10.53 -2.84
CA ALA A 11 -17.99 10.37 -2.18
C ALA A 11 -18.11 9.06 -1.35
N ARG A 12 -17.36 8.01 -1.68
CA ARG A 12 -17.38 6.73 -0.94
C ARG A 12 -16.74 6.81 0.45
N TYR A 13 -15.96 7.87 0.71
CA TYR A 13 -15.16 8.04 1.93
C TYR A 13 -15.52 9.32 2.67
N ALA A 14 -16.56 10.05 2.24
CA ALA A 14 -16.94 11.36 2.77
C ALA A 14 -17.33 11.36 4.26
N ASP A 15 -17.66 10.19 4.82
CA ASP A 15 -18.01 10.02 6.24
C ASP A 15 -16.81 9.64 7.13
N LEU A 16 -15.60 9.56 6.57
CA LEU A 16 -14.37 9.27 7.29
C LEU A 16 -13.59 10.56 7.58
N PRO A 17 -12.91 10.68 8.73
CA PRO A 17 -12.15 11.88 9.11
C PRO A 17 -10.75 11.83 8.50
N ILE A 18 -10.69 11.75 7.19
CA ILE A 18 -9.47 11.59 6.42
C ILE A 18 -9.37 12.72 5.42
N ARG A 19 -8.16 13.06 5.01
CA ARG A 19 -7.96 13.95 3.88
C ARG A 19 -8.26 13.19 2.59
N LEU A 20 -9.24 13.67 1.83
CA LEU A 20 -9.58 13.10 0.53
C LEU A 20 -8.86 13.88 -0.57
N VAL A 21 -8.23 13.15 -1.48
CA VAL A 21 -7.64 13.71 -2.70
C VAL A 21 -8.27 13.03 -3.90
N ASP A 22 -8.99 13.82 -4.70
CA ASP A 22 -9.58 13.34 -5.94
C ASP A 22 -8.50 13.25 -7.03
N ILE A 23 -8.28 12.04 -7.54
CA ILE A 23 -7.31 11.76 -8.62
C ILE A 23 -7.98 11.39 -9.95
N SER A 24 -9.30 11.58 -10.07
CA SER A 24 -10.07 11.20 -11.27
C SER A 24 -9.47 11.76 -12.56
N GLY A 25 -9.00 13.01 -12.54
CA GLY A 25 -8.31 13.65 -13.68
C GLY A 25 -6.90 13.10 -13.97
N GLU A 26 -6.28 12.44 -13.00
CA GLU A 26 -4.89 11.94 -13.07
C GLU A 26 -4.84 10.43 -13.39
N ILE A 27 -5.96 9.71 -13.30
CA ILE A 27 -6.02 8.24 -13.51
C ILE A 27 -5.38 7.84 -14.83
N SER A 28 -5.70 8.53 -15.93
CA SER A 28 -5.17 8.20 -17.25
C SER A 28 -3.65 8.34 -17.25
N GLU A 29 -3.11 9.47 -16.79
CA GLU A 29 -1.67 9.70 -16.74
C GLU A 29 -0.97 8.69 -15.81
N PHE A 30 -1.46 8.54 -14.59
CA PHE A 30 -0.85 7.72 -13.56
C PHE A 30 -0.85 6.24 -13.91
N SER A 31 -1.80 5.78 -14.73
CA SER A 31 -1.88 4.40 -15.23
C SER A 31 -1.30 4.21 -16.63
N ARG A 32 -0.70 5.24 -17.24
CA ARG A 32 -0.23 5.24 -18.64
C ARG A 32 -1.34 4.87 -19.62
N GLY A 33 -2.46 5.58 -19.58
CA GLY A 33 -3.64 5.33 -20.40
C GLY A 33 -4.30 3.98 -20.12
N GLY A 34 -4.24 3.49 -18.89
CA GLY A 34 -4.75 2.17 -18.50
C GLY A 34 -3.82 1.00 -18.82
N LEU A 35 -2.61 1.23 -19.36
CA LEU A 35 -1.64 0.17 -19.63
C LEU A 35 -1.18 -0.54 -18.36
N TYR A 36 -1.08 0.18 -17.24
CA TYR A 36 -0.65 -0.39 -15.97
C TYR A 36 -1.17 0.39 -14.76
N HIS A 37 -2.28 -0.07 -14.18
CA HIS A 37 -2.93 0.59 -13.05
C HIS A 37 -2.08 0.66 -11.77
N HIS A 38 -1.19 -0.31 -11.52
CA HIS A 38 -0.38 -0.30 -10.30
C HIS A 38 0.68 0.82 -10.27
N ARG A 39 0.99 1.45 -11.41
CA ARG A 39 1.81 2.67 -11.47
C ARG A 39 1.19 3.86 -10.72
N ILE A 40 -0.14 3.84 -10.49
CA ILE A 40 -0.81 4.86 -9.67
C ILE A 40 -0.21 4.94 -8.27
N LYS A 41 0.19 3.80 -7.67
CA LYS A 41 0.77 3.75 -6.33
C LYS A 41 2.02 4.65 -6.18
N PRO A 42 3.11 4.43 -6.92
CA PRO A 42 4.28 5.30 -6.82
C PRO A 42 4.01 6.75 -7.27
N CYS A 43 3.09 6.99 -8.20
CA CYS A 43 2.74 8.37 -8.60
C CYS A 43 2.05 9.15 -7.47
N VAL A 44 1.10 8.52 -6.80
CA VAL A 44 0.43 9.09 -5.63
C VAL A 44 1.42 9.29 -4.48
N LEU A 45 2.31 8.33 -4.24
CA LEU A 45 3.37 8.48 -3.25
C LEU A 45 4.27 9.68 -3.57
N LEU A 46 4.70 9.82 -4.82
CA LEU A 46 5.49 10.97 -5.26
C LEU A 46 4.74 12.29 -5.05
N LYS A 47 3.46 12.36 -5.42
CA LYS A 47 2.62 13.54 -5.24
C LYS A 47 2.53 13.96 -3.77
N GLU A 48 2.34 13.01 -2.85
CA GLU A 48 2.34 13.29 -1.41
C GLU A 48 3.73 13.74 -0.92
N MET A 49 4.81 13.07 -1.34
CA MET A 49 6.18 13.45 -0.98
C MET A 49 6.56 14.86 -1.46
N THR A 50 6.02 15.32 -2.60
CA THR A 50 6.29 16.67 -3.10
C THR A 50 5.57 17.78 -2.33
N THR A 51 4.53 17.42 -1.56
CA THR A 51 3.68 18.39 -0.85
C THR A 51 3.79 18.29 0.67
N SER A 52 4.44 17.25 1.18
CA SER A 52 4.62 16.97 2.60
C SER A 52 6.09 16.76 2.94
N SER A 53 6.57 17.41 4.00
CA SER A 53 7.88 17.15 4.58
C SER A 53 7.87 16.02 5.62
N ASN A 54 6.71 15.42 5.91
CA ASN A 54 6.61 14.32 6.86
C ASN A 54 6.94 12.98 6.18
N TYR A 55 7.38 12.00 6.98
CA TYR A 55 7.43 10.61 6.55
C TYR A 55 6.10 10.16 5.91
N CYS A 56 6.18 9.65 4.70
CA CYS A 56 5.03 9.19 3.93
C CYS A 56 4.91 7.68 4.04
N VAL A 57 3.74 7.17 4.45
CA VAL A 57 3.45 5.73 4.55
C VAL A 57 2.33 5.39 3.59
N MET A 58 2.69 4.83 2.43
CA MET A 58 1.72 4.23 1.51
C MET A 58 1.39 2.81 1.97
N ALA A 59 0.11 2.48 2.03
CA ALA A 59 -0.36 1.15 2.35
C ALA A 59 -1.58 0.79 1.51
N ASP A 60 -1.72 -0.51 1.21
CA ASP A 60 -2.91 -1.02 0.55
C ASP A 60 -4.15 -0.88 1.47
N THR A 61 -5.31 -0.65 0.86
CA THR A 61 -6.56 -0.37 1.60
C THR A 61 -7.07 -1.53 2.45
N ASP A 62 -6.53 -2.75 2.25
CA ASP A 62 -6.84 -3.93 3.05
C ASP A 62 -5.75 -4.31 4.06
N THR A 63 -4.88 -3.36 4.39
CA THR A 63 -3.84 -3.47 5.43
C THR A 63 -4.40 -3.19 6.82
N PHE A 64 -4.10 -4.06 7.79
CA PHE A 64 -4.36 -3.81 9.22
C PHE A 64 -3.04 -3.65 9.96
N PHE A 65 -2.84 -2.47 10.56
CA PHE A 65 -1.72 -2.19 11.46
C PHE A 65 -1.96 -2.86 12.82
N ARG A 66 -0.90 -3.43 13.38
CA ARG A 66 -0.94 -3.94 14.76
C ARG A 66 -0.45 -2.87 15.71
N GLU A 67 -0.79 -3.04 16.99
CA GLU A 67 -0.18 -2.28 18.07
C GLU A 67 1.35 -2.42 18.01
N GLY A 68 2.08 -1.33 18.29
CA GLY A 68 3.54 -1.29 18.15
C GLY A 68 4.04 -0.98 16.73
N PHE A 69 3.16 -0.77 15.74
CA PHE A 69 3.58 -0.54 14.36
C PHE A 69 4.45 0.72 14.20
N PHE A 70 4.04 1.84 14.79
CA PHE A 70 4.75 3.11 14.63
C PHE A 70 6.05 3.15 15.43
N GLU A 71 6.06 2.49 16.59
CA GLU A 71 7.23 2.29 17.45
C GLU A 71 8.33 1.51 16.73
N ARG A 72 7.94 0.59 15.83
CA ARG A 72 8.88 -0.12 14.94
C ARG A 72 9.23 0.68 13.68
N LEU A 73 8.27 1.42 13.13
CA LEU A 73 8.46 2.16 11.89
C LEU A 73 9.43 3.34 12.06
N LEU A 74 9.26 4.13 13.13
CA LEU A 74 9.98 5.38 13.30
C LEU A 74 11.51 5.20 13.37
N PRO A 75 12.06 4.23 14.12
CA PRO A 75 13.50 3.96 14.10
C PRO A 75 14.02 3.54 12.73
N ALA A 76 13.23 2.79 11.95
CA ALA A 76 13.62 2.36 10.60
C ALA A 76 13.74 3.56 9.64
N LEU A 77 12.77 4.47 9.66
CA LEU A 77 12.84 5.67 8.82
C LEU A 77 13.95 6.62 9.28
N SER A 78 14.11 6.79 10.58
CA SER A 78 15.12 7.69 11.16
C SER A 78 16.56 7.22 10.90
N SER A 79 16.79 5.93 10.63
CA SER A 79 18.10 5.42 10.20
C SER A 79 18.40 5.67 8.71
N GLY A 80 17.46 6.26 7.97
CA GLY A 80 17.56 6.48 6.53
C GLY A 80 17.16 5.27 5.68
N ALA A 81 16.47 4.28 6.27
CA ALA A 81 15.95 3.15 5.50
C ALA A 81 14.57 3.44 4.92
N VAL A 82 14.24 2.74 3.83
CA VAL A 82 12.86 2.59 3.36
C VAL A 82 12.24 1.37 4.02
N ALA A 83 11.06 1.54 4.59
CA ALA A 83 10.33 0.44 5.21
C ALA A 83 9.35 -0.19 4.21
N VAL A 84 9.40 -1.52 4.07
CA VAL A 84 8.54 -2.31 3.16
C VAL A 84 7.91 -3.49 3.90
N ASP A 85 6.99 -4.25 3.29
CA ASP A 85 6.41 -5.44 3.94
C ASP A 85 7.49 -6.51 4.23
N ARG A 86 7.85 -7.26 3.18
CA ARG A 86 8.80 -8.37 3.22
C ARG A 86 9.29 -8.69 1.82
N ARG A 87 10.38 -9.43 1.75
CA ARG A 87 10.90 -9.97 0.50
C ARG A 87 9.97 -11.08 -0.01
N HIS A 88 9.59 -11.00 -1.28
CA HIS A 88 8.82 -12.01 -1.99
C HIS A 88 9.71 -13.00 -2.76
N GLY A 89 10.79 -12.52 -3.39
CA GLY A 89 11.56 -13.37 -4.28
C GLY A 89 12.93 -12.84 -4.72
N ARG A 90 13.55 -13.60 -5.62
CA ARG A 90 14.77 -13.27 -6.36
C ARG A 90 14.47 -13.34 -7.85
N ASN A 91 15.15 -12.50 -8.63
CA ASN A 91 15.01 -12.40 -10.08
C ASN A 91 13.54 -12.46 -10.54
N PRO A 92 12.71 -11.47 -10.14
CA PRO A 92 11.28 -11.52 -10.43
C PRO A 92 10.97 -11.35 -11.92
N MET A 93 11.92 -10.87 -12.74
CA MET A 93 11.77 -10.68 -14.18
C MET A 93 13.00 -11.18 -14.95
N PRO A 94 13.25 -12.50 -15.04
CA PRO A 94 14.39 -13.06 -15.77
C PRO A 94 14.43 -12.63 -17.25
N GLN A 95 13.26 -12.37 -17.85
CA GLN A 95 13.11 -11.87 -19.22
C GLN A 95 13.72 -10.49 -19.47
N LEU A 96 14.05 -9.74 -18.41
CA LEU A 96 14.75 -8.45 -18.51
C LEU A 96 16.27 -8.60 -18.45
N ALA A 97 16.84 -9.79 -18.55
CA ALA A 97 18.29 -9.98 -18.57
C ALA A 97 18.94 -9.12 -19.69
N GLY A 98 19.81 -8.19 -19.29
CA GLY A 98 20.47 -7.27 -20.23
C GLY A 98 19.64 -6.03 -20.61
N PHE A 99 18.42 -5.87 -20.07
CA PHE A 99 17.64 -4.65 -20.21
C PHE A 99 18.42 -3.45 -19.66
N THR A 100 18.38 -2.35 -20.40
CA THR A 100 19.02 -1.08 -20.04
C THR A 100 18.04 0.07 -20.25
N THR A 101 18.20 1.11 -19.43
CA THR A 101 17.49 2.38 -19.55
C THR A 101 18.30 3.46 -18.85
N ASP A 102 18.02 4.72 -19.13
CA ASP A 102 18.51 5.83 -18.30
C ASP A 102 17.47 6.19 -17.25
N LEU A 103 17.90 6.26 -15.99
CA LEU A 103 17.09 6.72 -14.87
C LEU A 103 17.39 8.20 -14.58
N PRO A 104 16.37 9.03 -14.30
CA PRO A 104 16.54 10.47 -14.09
C PRO A 104 17.60 10.86 -13.05
N ASN A 105 17.75 10.11 -11.96
CA ASN A 105 18.63 10.47 -10.85
C ASN A 105 19.90 9.60 -10.77
N VAL A 106 19.84 8.33 -11.17
CA VAL A 106 21.01 7.41 -11.18
C VAL A 106 21.77 7.43 -12.51
N GLY A 107 21.13 7.84 -13.60
CA GLY A 107 21.69 7.75 -14.95
C GLY A 107 21.60 6.32 -15.51
N PRO A 108 22.61 5.84 -16.25
CA PRO A 108 22.55 4.54 -16.92
C PRO A 108 22.30 3.39 -15.95
N TYR A 109 21.24 2.63 -16.22
CA TYR A 109 20.83 1.47 -15.45
C TYR A 109 20.88 0.21 -16.31
N ARG A 110 21.25 -0.91 -15.69
CA ARG A 110 21.18 -2.25 -16.27
C ARG A 110 20.54 -3.22 -15.29
N TYR A 111 19.55 -3.97 -15.76
CA TYR A 111 18.94 -5.04 -14.98
C TYR A 111 19.92 -6.21 -14.84
N ASP A 112 20.18 -6.61 -13.60
CA ASP A 112 21.02 -7.76 -13.25
C ASP A 112 20.16 -8.84 -12.57
N PRO A 113 19.87 -9.96 -13.26
CA PRO A 113 19.13 -11.08 -12.70
C PRO A 113 19.70 -11.65 -11.39
N ASN A 114 21.00 -11.52 -11.15
CA ASN A 114 21.65 -12.06 -9.94
C ASN A 114 21.42 -11.18 -8.71
N LEU A 115 21.19 -9.88 -8.92
CA LEU A 115 21.00 -8.89 -7.87
C LEU A 115 19.52 -8.55 -7.66
N ALA A 116 18.68 -8.77 -8.66
CA ALA A 116 17.28 -8.39 -8.62
C ALA A 116 16.48 -9.12 -7.55
N VAL A 117 15.70 -8.35 -6.78
CA VAL A 117 14.83 -8.83 -5.71
C VAL A 117 13.48 -8.14 -5.77
N GLU A 118 12.47 -8.79 -5.21
CA GLU A 118 11.13 -8.20 -5.06
C GLU A 118 10.80 -8.06 -3.58
N TYR A 119 10.44 -6.86 -3.17
CA TYR A 119 9.77 -6.59 -1.89
C TYR A 119 8.31 -6.21 -2.12
N ASN A 120 7.43 -6.71 -1.28
CA ASN A 120 6.00 -6.43 -1.36
C ASN A 120 5.70 -4.95 -0.99
N SER A 121 4.95 -4.28 -1.86
CA SER A 121 4.57 -2.85 -1.79
C SER A 121 3.25 -2.59 -1.05
N GLY A 122 2.62 -3.60 -0.47
CA GLY A 122 1.42 -3.47 0.37
C GLY A 122 1.64 -2.55 1.57
N LEU A 123 2.92 -2.29 1.89
CA LEU A 123 3.38 -1.14 2.63
C LEU A 123 4.68 -0.60 2.02
N THR A 124 4.80 0.71 1.91
CA THR A 124 6.04 1.43 1.58
C THR A 124 6.07 2.71 2.38
N ALA A 125 7.09 2.87 3.22
CA ALA A 125 7.28 4.06 4.03
C ALA A 125 8.63 4.72 3.70
N VAL A 126 8.57 6.03 3.48
CA VAL A 126 9.68 6.81 2.93
C VAL A 126 9.83 8.15 3.64
N ASP A 127 11.05 8.68 3.58
CA ASP A 127 11.41 10.05 3.91
C ASP A 127 11.44 10.87 2.62
N PRO A 128 10.55 11.87 2.44
CA PRO A 128 10.56 12.75 1.28
C PRO A 128 11.92 13.42 1.02
N GLU A 129 12.64 13.82 2.06
CA GLU A 129 13.92 14.53 1.91
C GLU A 129 15.00 13.64 1.28
N ARG A 130 14.94 12.33 1.53
CA ARG A 130 15.98 11.37 1.11
C ARG A 130 15.58 10.52 -0.08
N HIS A 131 14.31 10.12 -0.14
CA HIS A 131 13.87 9.03 -1.01
C HIS A 131 13.08 9.51 -2.22
N LEU A 132 12.85 10.82 -2.37
CA LEU A 132 12.15 11.38 -3.53
C LEU A 132 12.83 10.99 -4.88
N PRO A 133 14.17 11.05 -5.02
CA PRO A 133 14.86 10.57 -6.23
C PRO A 133 14.61 9.09 -6.54
N VAL A 134 14.51 8.25 -5.51
CA VAL A 134 14.27 6.79 -5.66
C VAL A 134 12.89 6.53 -6.25
N VAL A 135 11.86 7.24 -5.77
CA VAL A 135 10.49 7.07 -6.25
C VAL A 135 10.34 7.60 -7.68
N GLN A 136 11.00 8.70 -8.03
CA GLN A 136 11.06 9.21 -9.40
C GLN A 136 11.70 8.19 -10.35
N ASP A 137 12.84 7.63 -9.97
CA ASP A 137 13.51 6.60 -10.77
C ASP A 137 12.67 5.32 -10.87
N ALA A 138 11.95 4.93 -9.82
CA ALA A 138 11.04 3.79 -9.88
C ALA A 138 9.91 4.00 -10.89
N ILE A 139 9.35 5.21 -10.98
CA ILE A 139 8.34 5.55 -11.99
C ILE A 139 8.94 5.48 -13.40
N ALA A 140 10.13 6.05 -13.60
CA ALA A 140 10.82 6.00 -14.89
C ALA A 140 11.17 4.56 -15.31
N TRP A 141 11.58 3.72 -14.36
CA TRP A 141 11.86 2.31 -14.59
C TRP A 141 10.60 1.54 -14.99
N ILE A 142 9.47 1.77 -14.33
CA ILE A 142 8.17 1.22 -14.73
C ILE A 142 7.87 1.59 -16.18
N ASP A 143 8.01 2.86 -16.53
CA ASP A 143 7.71 3.35 -17.88
C ASP A 143 8.61 2.72 -18.94
N ALA A 144 9.91 2.58 -18.65
CA ALA A 144 10.88 1.96 -19.55
C ALA A 144 10.58 0.45 -19.75
N VAL A 145 10.24 -0.28 -18.70
CA VAL A 145 9.84 -1.70 -18.79
C VAL A 145 8.54 -1.86 -19.55
N LEU A 146 7.58 -0.96 -19.36
CA LEU A 146 6.33 -0.97 -20.10
C LEU A 146 6.54 -0.69 -21.60
N PHE A 147 7.45 0.23 -21.94
CA PHE A 147 7.86 0.56 -23.30
C PHE A 147 8.59 -0.60 -23.98
N HIS A 148 9.46 -1.30 -23.25
CA HIS A 148 10.10 -2.54 -23.69
C HIS A 148 9.10 -3.68 -23.98
N GLY A 149 7.83 -3.53 -23.57
CA GLY A 149 6.77 -4.51 -23.82
C GLY A 149 6.72 -5.64 -22.80
N ALA A 150 7.57 -5.61 -21.76
CA ALA A 150 7.48 -6.56 -20.66
C ALA A 150 6.25 -6.24 -19.79
N ARG A 151 5.63 -7.30 -19.26
CA ARG A 151 4.42 -7.21 -18.44
C ARG A 151 4.54 -8.13 -17.23
N GLN A 152 4.22 -7.60 -16.06
CA GLN A 152 4.10 -8.33 -14.80
C GLN A 152 3.10 -7.57 -13.92
N LEU A 153 2.41 -8.26 -13.02
CA LEU A 153 1.48 -7.59 -12.11
C LEU A 153 2.21 -6.69 -11.11
N THR A 154 3.41 -7.10 -10.70
CA THR A 154 4.20 -6.49 -9.61
C THR A 154 5.35 -5.60 -10.10
N ILE A 155 5.29 -5.06 -11.32
CA ILE A 155 6.35 -4.16 -11.85
C ILE A 155 6.65 -3.04 -10.85
N GLU A 156 5.64 -2.47 -10.17
CA GLU A 156 5.85 -1.39 -9.20
C GLU A 156 6.66 -1.82 -7.97
N GLN A 157 6.50 -3.08 -7.53
CA GLN A 157 7.28 -3.67 -6.43
C GLN A 157 8.74 -3.85 -6.82
N ILE A 158 8.94 -4.34 -8.05
CA ILE A 158 10.26 -4.64 -8.60
C ILE A 158 11.00 -3.34 -8.88
N ALA A 159 10.34 -2.35 -9.48
CA ALA A 159 10.89 -1.04 -9.77
C ALA A 159 11.42 -0.35 -8.51
N LEU A 160 10.61 -0.33 -7.45
CA LEU A 160 11.04 0.23 -6.17
C LEU A 160 12.25 -0.55 -5.62
N SER A 161 12.20 -1.89 -5.65
CA SER A 161 13.29 -2.73 -5.14
C SER A 161 14.61 -2.50 -5.90
N GLU A 162 14.54 -2.39 -7.23
CA GLU A 162 15.70 -2.10 -8.07
C GLU A 162 16.25 -0.70 -7.83
N CYS A 163 15.37 0.31 -7.72
CA CYS A 163 15.78 1.68 -7.44
C CYS A 163 16.40 1.82 -6.06
N LEU A 164 15.84 1.18 -5.03
CA LEU A 164 16.45 1.15 -3.69
C LEU A 164 17.86 0.54 -3.74
N ARG A 165 18.05 -0.54 -4.51
CA ARG A 165 19.35 -1.19 -4.68
C ARG A 165 20.37 -0.27 -5.36
N VAL A 166 20.02 0.36 -6.47
CA VAL A 166 20.98 1.20 -7.23
C VAL A 166 21.27 2.53 -6.56
N HIS A 167 20.33 3.05 -5.76
CA HIS A 167 20.55 4.21 -4.89
C HIS A 167 21.27 3.86 -3.57
N ALA A 168 21.60 2.57 -3.34
CA ALA A 168 22.19 2.07 -2.11
C ALA A 168 21.40 2.42 -0.82
N ILE A 169 20.07 2.44 -0.92
CA ILE A 169 19.17 2.74 0.20
C ILE A 169 18.93 1.47 1.03
N PRO A 170 19.16 1.51 2.36
CA PRO A 170 18.87 0.37 3.22
C PRO A 170 17.37 0.08 3.29
N ILE A 171 17.03 -1.20 3.45
CA ILE A 171 15.64 -1.67 3.51
C ILE A 171 15.35 -2.25 4.88
N ALA A 172 14.26 -1.79 5.50
CA ALA A 172 13.72 -2.38 6.71
C ALA A 172 12.42 -3.13 6.40
N THR A 173 12.33 -4.41 6.77
CA THR A 173 11.08 -5.17 6.62
C THR A 173 10.20 -4.99 7.85
N MET A 174 8.92 -4.75 7.62
CA MET A 174 7.94 -4.42 8.67
C MET A 174 7.03 -5.60 9.02
N HIS A 175 7.08 -6.72 8.28
CA HIS A 175 6.42 -7.95 8.73
C HIS A 175 6.97 -8.41 10.10
N PRO A 176 6.13 -8.88 11.06
CA PRO A 176 4.67 -8.99 11.06
C PRO A 176 3.92 -7.83 11.76
N ALA A 177 4.51 -6.63 11.83
CA ALA A 177 3.91 -5.46 12.52
C ALA A 177 2.62 -4.95 11.87
N PHE A 178 2.29 -5.42 10.67
CA PHE A 178 0.99 -5.27 10.04
C PHE A 178 0.63 -6.59 9.33
N GLY A 179 -0.62 -6.69 8.87
CA GLY A 179 -1.03 -7.76 7.97
C GLY A 179 -1.70 -7.22 6.73
N HIS A 180 -1.52 -7.97 5.65
CA HIS A 180 -2.07 -7.74 4.33
C HIS A 180 -2.58 -9.09 3.78
N TYR A 181 -3.51 -9.10 2.83
CA TYR A 181 -4.22 -10.31 2.33
C TYR A 181 -5.05 -11.08 3.37
N TYR A 182 -5.81 -10.37 4.20
CA TYR A 182 -6.73 -11.02 5.12
C TYR A 182 -7.85 -11.78 4.39
N ARG A 183 -8.15 -13.00 4.84
CA ARG A 183 -9.29 -13.78 4.33
C ARG A 183 -10.59 -12.97 4.45
N ILE A 184 -11.54 -13.21 3.55
CA ILE A 184 -12.83 -12.48 3.49
C ILE A 184 -13.52 -12.39 4.87
N ALA A 185 -13.50 -13.47 5.65
CA ALA A 185 -14.10 -13.48 6.99
C ALA A 185 -13.51 -12.43 7.96
N HIS A 186 -12.22 -12.13 7.82
CA HIS A 186 -11.52 -11.14 8.63
C HIS A 186 -11.84 -9.72 8.17
N LYS A 187 -11.93 -9.49 6.84
CA LYS A 187 -12.40 -8.21 6.29
C LYS A 187 -13.83 -7.91 6.75
N ARG A 188 -14.71 -8.90 6.68
CA ARG A 188 -16.10 -8.82 7.19
C ARG A 188 -16.16 -8.54 8.69
N TYR A 189 -15.29 -9.17 9.47
CA TYR A 189 -15.20 -8.92 10.91
C TYR A 189 -14.85 -7.45 11.19
N MET A 190 -13.85 -6.89 10.49
CA MET A 190 -13.49 -5.47 10.66
C MET A 190 -14.61 -4.53 10.22
N GLN A 191 -15.28 -4.81 9.09
CA GLN A 191 -16.43 -4.03 8.64
C GLN A 191 -17.55 -4.03 9.70
N TRP A 192 -17.85 -5.19 10.28
CA TRP A 192 -18.83 -5.32 11.36
C TRP A 192 -18.44 -4.52 12.61
N GLN A 193 -17.16 -4.56 13.00
CA GLN A 193 -16.66 -3.77 14.13
C GLN A 193 -16.77 -2.26 13.87
N LEU A 194 -16.37 -1.81 12.68
CA LEU A 194 -16.48 -0.41 12.27
C LEU A 194 -17.94 0.06 12.25
N GLN A 195 -18.86 -0.76 11.75
CA GLN A 195 -20.28 -0.46 11.75
C GLN A 195 -20.83 -0.31 13.18
N ARG A 196 -20.55 -1.29 14.05
CA ARG A 196 -20.98 -1.23 15.46
C ARG A 196 -20.44 0.00 16.17
N TRP A 197 -19.20 0.35 15.87
CA TRP A 197 -18.57 1.54 16.41
C TRP A 197 -19.26 2.82 15.90
N LYS A 198 -19.59 2.91 14.61
CA LYS A 198 -20.35 4.03 14.02
C LYS A 198 -21.72 4.18 14.66
N GLU A 199 -22.42 3.07 14.89
CA GLU A 199 -23.73 3.02 15.54
C GLU A 199 -23.66 3.49 17.01
N LYS A 200 -22.62 3.07 17.75
CA LYS A 200 -22.44 3.43 19.16
C LYS A 200 -22.04 4.90 19.35
N ASN A 201 -21.18 5.44 18.48
CA ASN A 201 -20.53 6.74 18.68
C ASN A 201 -21.13 7.87 17.83
N GLY A 202 -22.35 7.69 17.31
CA GLY A 202 -23.08 8.74 16.58
C GLY A 202 -22.43 9.14 15.25
N ARG A 203 -21.75 8.20 14.57
CA ARG A 203 -21.05 8.39 13.27
C ARG A 203 -19.94 9.45 13.26
N ARG A 204 -19.60 10.07 14.38
CA ARG A 204 -18.45 10.98 14.47
C ARG A 204 -17.21 10.19 14.78
N PHE A 205 -16.26 10.21 13.86
CA PHE A 205 -15.02 9.50 14.07
C PHE A 205 -14.11 10.30 15.00
N GLN A 206 -13.86 9.77 16.19
CA GLN A 206 -12.90 10.37 17.13
C GLN A 206 -11.48 10.10 16.64
N PRO A 207 -10.52 11.05 16.75
CA PRO A 207 -9.18 10.95 16.16
C PRO A 207 -8.36 9.72 16.54
N GLN A 208 -8.67 9.08 17.68
CA GLN A 208 -8.05 7.85 18.14
C GLN A 208 -9.10 6.91 18.73
N PRO A 209 -9.82 6.13 17.92
CA PRO A 209 -10.59 5.03 18.46
C PRO A 209 -9.61 4.01 19.07
N GLY A 210 -10.01 3.37 20.18
CA GLY A 210 -9.24 2.23 20.71
C GLY A 210 -9.02 1.16 19.64
N THR A 211 -7.96 0.38 19.78
CA THR A 211 -7.63 -0.70 18.83
C THR A 211 -8.79 -1.70 18.74
N ILE A 212 -9.15 -2.12 17.51
CA ILE A 212 -10.16 -3.16 17.33
C ILE A 212 -9.53 -4.48 17.78
N PRO A 213 -10.08 -5.18 18.79
CA PRO A 213 -9.54 -6.46 19.23
C PRO A 213 -9.54 -7.44 18.06
N TYR A 214 -8.36 -7.91 17.66
CA TYR A 214 -8.23 -8.75 16.48
C TYR A 214 -7.49 -10.04 16.81
N THR A 215 -8.24 -11.14 16.91
CA THR A 215 -7.69 -12.49 17.08
C THR A 215 -8.46 -13.51 16.24
N ARG A 216 -7.84 -14.67 15.95
CA ARG A 216 -8.53 -15.77 15.25
C ARG A 216 -9.78 -16.24 16.00
N LEU A 217 -9.79 -16.18 17.33
CA LEU A 217 -10.93 -16.54 18.16
C LEU A 217 -12.09 -15.55 17.98
N HIS A 218 -11.82 -14.24 17.98
CA HIS A 218 -12.84 -13.23 17.72
C HIS A 218 -13.47 -13.39 16.33
N VAL A 219 -12.65 -13.62 15.30
CA VAL A 219 -13.14 -13.85 13.93
C VAL A 219 -13.98 -15.14 13.86
N ARG A 220 -13.57 -16.21 14.57
CA ARG A 220 -14.35 -17.46 14.64
C ARG A 220 -15.70 -17.24 15.34
N GLY A 221 -15.72 -16.51 16.46
CA GLY A 221 -16.94 -16.14 17.16
C GLY A 221 -17.89 -15.34 16.28
N PHE A 222 -17.37 -14.33 15.56
CA PHE A 222 -18.14 -13.57 14.57
C PHE A 222 -18.74 -14.44 13.48
N ARG A 223 -17.98 -15.41 12.94
CA ARG A 223 -18.50 -16.33 11.91
C ARG A 223 -19.69 -17.17 12.41
N ILE A 224 -19.62 -17.65 13.66
CA ILE A 224 -20.71 -18.42 14.27
C ILE A 224 -21.93 -17.50 14.44
N PHE A 225 -21.74 -16.31 15.01
CA PHE A 225 -22.79 -15.32 15.19
C PHE A 225 -23.47 -14.92 13.87
N ALA A 226 -22.68 -14.64 12.82
CA ALA A 226 -23.19 -14.27 11.51
C ALA A 226 -24.01 -15.40 10.87
N LYS A 227 -23.57 -16.66 11.02
CA LYS A 227 -24.30 -17.84 10.54
C LYS A 227 -25.64 -18.02 11.26
N VAL A 228 -25.65 -17.92 12.60
CA VAL A 228 -26.88 -18.02 13.40
C VAL A 228 -27.85 -16.89 13.05
N SER A 229 -27.35 -15.66 12.92
CA SER A 229 -28.19 -14.50 12.61
C SER A 229 -28.81 -14.58 11.21
N ALA A 230 -28.07 -15.12 10.23
CA ALA A 230 -28.61 -15.37 8.89
C ALA A 230 -29.75 -16.39 8.90
N VAL A 231 -29.63 -17.46 9.69
CA VAL A 231 -30.71 -18.45 9.89
C VAL A 231 -31.95 -17.81 10.53
N LEU A 232 -31.76 -16.83 11.42
CA LEU A 232 -32.84 -16.07 12.06
C LEU A 232 -33.36 -14.90 11.21
N GLY A 233 -33.01 -14.80 9.93
CA GLY A 233 -33.49 -13.76 9.01
C GLY A 233 -32.92 -12.36 9.26
N ARG A 234 -31.92 -12.21 10.14
CA ARG A 234 -31.29 -10.91 10.42
C ARG A 234 -30.16 -10.64 9.42
N LYS A 235 -30.21 -9.49 8.74
CA LYS A 235 -29.09 -9.02 7.91
C LYS A 235 -27.96 -8.50 8.81
N VAL A 236 -27.01 -9.38 9.11
CA VAL A 236 -25.71 -9.00 9.71
C VAL A 236 -24.71 -8.54 8.65
N GLU A 237 -25.03 -8.72 7.36
CA GLU A 237 -24.21 -8.30 6.23
C GLU A 237 -24.92 -7.24 5.39
N THR A 238 -24.26 -6.10 5.21
CA THR A 238 -24.30 -5.42 3.93
C THR A 238 -23.14 -5.95 3.11
N GLN A 239 -23.43 -6.73 2.07
CA GLN A 239 -22.45 -6.98 1.01
C GLN A 239 -22.10 -5.63 0.39
N THR A 240 -21.03 -4.98 0.85
CA THR A 240 -20.31 -4.09 -0.05
C THR A 240 -19.47 -4.99 -0.94
N ARG A 241 -20.07 -5.39 -2.07
CA ARG A 241 -19.32 -5.91 -3.22
C ARG A 241 -18.43 -4.76 -3.71
N TRP A 242 -17.22 -4.68 -3.20
CA TRP A 242 -16.16 -3.94 -3.85
C TRP A 242 -15.70 -4.82 -5.02
N ARG A 243 -16.28 -4.57 -6.20
CA ARG A 243 -15.62 -4.85 -7.48
C ARG A 243 -14.73 -3.67 -7.80
#